data_AF-A0AAT9HUQ0-F1
#
_entry.id   AF-A0AAT9HUQ0-F1
#
_cell.length_a   1.000
_cell.length_b   1.000
_cell.length_c   1.000
_cell.angle_alpha   90.00
_cell.angle_beta   90.00
_cell.angle_gamma   90.00
#
_symmetry.space_group_name_H-M   'P 1'
#
loop_
_entity.id
_entity.type
_entity.pdbx_description
1 polymer ?
#
loop_
_entity_poly.entity_id
_entity_poly.type
_entity_poly.pdbx_seq_one_letter_code
_entity_poly.pdbx_strand_id
1 'polypeptide(L)'
;MPGEWCCFAAQRARWVARRDSAPAGRVGRRAVDRQLSGDTPTETPILRDRADVAAYAAYRMPATFEAVRSALEAFADAVPGWVPRDHTDVGGGTGAAAWAVGDVWAGSAP
;
A
#
# COMPACT_ATOMS: atom_id res chain seq x y z
N MET A 1 21.58 2.21 6.02
CA MET A 1 20.94 2.33 7.35
C MET A 1 19.93 1.18 7.53
N PRO A 2 20.26 0.09 8.24
CA PRO A 2 19.43 -1.12 8.28
C PRO A 2 18.29 -1.09 9.35
N GLY A 3 18.20 -0.06 10.20
CA GLY A 3 17.24 0.00 11.31
C GLY A 3 15.79 0.30 10.91
N GLU A 4 15.56 0.91 9.75
CA GLU A 4 14.22 1.34 9.30
C GLU A 4 13.39 0.15 8.79
N TRP A 5 14.07 -0.89 8.29
CA TRP A 5 13.49 -2.08 7.66
C TRP A 5 12.85 -3.07 8.66
N CYS A 6 13.40 -3.21 9.87
CA CYS A 6 12.84 -4.10 10.90
C CYS A 6 11.50 -3.58 11.48
N CYS A 7 11.37 -2.27 11.68
CA CYS A 7 10.09 -1.66 12.07
C CYS A 7 9.01 -1.84 10.98
N PHE A 8 9.43 -1.93 9.73
CA PHE A 8 8.58 -2.01 8.54
C PHE A 8 8.06 -3.43 8.26
N ALA A 9 8.91 -4.46 8.36
CA ALA A 9 8.49 -5.87 8.30
C ALA A 9 7.52 -6.25 9.45
N ALA A 10 7.75 -5.69 10.63
CA ALA A 10 6.85 -5.84 11.77
C ALA A 10 5.47 -5.18 11.54
N GLN A 11 5.36 -4.18 10.66
CA GLN A 11 4.07 -3.60 10.29
C GLN A 11 3.27 -4.56 9.40
N ARG A 12 3.88 -5.21 8.39
CA ARG A 12 3.23 -6.21 7.51
C ARG A 12 2.58 -7.35 8.28
N ALA A 13 3.30 -7.96 9.23
CA ALA A 13 2.78 -9.07 10.04
C ALA A 13 1.59 -8.63 10.94
N ARG A 14 1.67 -7.45 11.55
CA ARG A 14 0.55 -6.86 12.33
C ARG A 14 -0.64 -6.48 11.44
N TRP A 15 -0.40 -6.27 10.15
CA TRP A 15 -1.40 -5.85 9.17
C TRP A 15 -2.22 -7.02 8.63
N VAL A 16 -1.55 -8.13 8.30
CA VAL A 16 -2.20 -9.41 7.97
C VAL A 16 -3.08 -9.87 9.14
N ALA A 17 -2.60 -9.73 10.38
CA ALA A 17 -3.36 -10.07 11.58
C ALA A 17 -4.59 -9.17 11.85
N ARG A 18 -4.70 -7.99 11.24
CA ARG A 18 -5.84 -7.06 11.40
C ARG A 18 -6.91 -7.18 10.30
N ARG A 19 -6.64 -7.96 9.23
CA ARG A 19 -7.54 -8.13 8.07
C ARG A 19 -8.96 -8.56 8.45
N ASP A 20 -9.13 -9.26 9.57
CA ASP A 20 -10.40 -9.91 9.91
C ASP A 20 -11.29 -9.11 10.88
N SER A 21 -10.96 -7.85 11.16
CA SER A 21 -11.84 -7.01 11.97
C SER A 21 -13.00 -6.44 11.14
N ALA A 22 -14.17 -7.07 11.24
CA ALA A 22 -15.42 -6.66 10.59
C ALA A 22 -15.77 -5.14 10.65
N PRO A 23 -15.46 -4.37 11.72
CA PRO A 23 -15.69 -2.93 11.71
C PRO A 23 -14.76 -2.14 10.77
N ALA A 24 -13.52 -2.58 10.54
CA ALA A 24 -12.56 -1.87 9.67
C ALA A 24 -12.95 -1.96 8.18
N GLY A 25 -13.49 -3.09 7.73
CA GLY A 25 -13.92 -3.28 6.34
C GLY A 25 -15.04 -2.33 5.90
N ARG A 26 -16.03 -2.07 6.77
CA ARG A 26 -17.14 -1.14 6.46
C ARG A 26 -16.66 0.32 6.36
N VAL A 27 -15.80 0.74 7.29
CA VAL A 27 -15.24 2.10 7.31
C VAL A 27 -14.37 2.32 6.07
N GLY A 28 -13.49 1.38 5.76
CA GLY A 28 -12.62 1.44 4.58
C GLY A 28 -13.40 1.52 3.26
N ARG A 29 -14.44 0.69 3.09
CA ARG A 29 -15.30 0.74 1.91
C ARG A 29 -16.00 2.10 1.75
N ARG A 30 -16.60 2.62 2.83
CA ARG A 30 -17.28 3.93 2.80
C ARG A 30 -16.33 5.07 2.43
N ALA A 31 -15.10 5.04 2.91
CA ALA A 31 -14.08 6.03 2.57
C ALA A 31 -13.73 5.98 1.07
N VAL A 32 -13.62 4.77 0.50
CA VAL A 32 -13.37 4.57 -0.93
C VAL A 32 -14.54 5.05 -1.78
N ASP A 33 -15.77 4.71 -1.41
CA ASP A 33 -16.95 5.15 -2.13
C ASP A 33 -16.98 6.68 -2.18
N ARG A 34 -16.72 7.35 -1.04
CA ARG A 34 -16.68 8.82 -0.98
C ARG A 34 -15.56 9.44 -1.82
N GLN A 35 -14.40 8.79 -1.89
CA GLN A 35 -13.29 9.19 -2.75
C GLN A 35 -13.68 9.11 -4.23
N LEU A 36 -14.35 8.02 -4.63
CA LEU A 36 -14.71 7.75 -6.03
C LEU A 36 -15.88 8.58 -6.51
N SER A 37 -16.87 8.84 -5.64
CA SER A 37 -18.03 9.66 -5.98
C SER A 37 -17.67 11.12 -6.23
N GLY A 38 -16.55 11.61 -5.70
CA GLY A 38 -16.13 13.02 -5.84
C GLY A 38 -16.99 14.02 -5.07
N ASP A 39 -18.06 13.56 -4.41
CA ASP A 39 -19.04 14.38 -3.68
C ASP A 39 -18.51 14.91 -2.32
N THR A 40 -17.22 14.76 -2.02
CA THR A 40 -16.65 15.33 -0.80
C THR A 40 -16.24 16.78 -1.08
N PRO A 41 -16.78 17.78 -0.35
CA PRO A 41 -16.24 19.13 -0.40
C PRO A 41 -14.73 19.10 -0.09
N THR A 42 -13.92 19.78 -0.90
CA THR A 42 -12.44 19.78 -0.80
C THR A 42 -11.92 20.09 0.62
N GLU A 43 -12.67 20.90 1.36
CA GLU A 43 -12.38 21.33 2.74
C GLU A 43 -12.64 20.25 3.81
N THR A 44 -13.29 19.13 3.45
CA THR A 44 -13.63 18.06 4.40
C THR A 44 -12.70 16.86 4.24
N PRO A 45 -11.88 16.51 5.25
CA PRO A 45 -11.04 15.31 5.19
C PRO A 45 -11.89 14.05 4.98
N ILE A 46 -11.59 13.30 3.90
CA ILE A 46 -12.22 12.00 3.61
C ILE A 46 -11.92 11.00 4.74
N LEU A 47 -10.68 11.02 5.24
CA LEU A 47 -10.19 10.24 6.38
C LEU A 47 -10.03 11.19 7.58
N ARG A 48 -10.75 10.90 8.68
CA ARG A 48 -10.93 11.89 9.75
C ARG A 48 -9.98 11.70 10.92
N ASP A 49 -9.51 10.48 11.12
CA ASP A 49 -8.58 10.13 12.18
C ASP A 49 -7.68 8.94 11.78
N ARG A 50 -6.79 8.54 12.69
CA ARG A 50 -5.85 7.43 12.44
C ARG A 50 -6.55 6.09 12.27
N ALA A 51 -7.72 5.88 12.88
CA ALA A 51 -8.47 4.64 12.75
C ALA A 51 -9.12 4.56 11.36
N ASP A 52 -9.66 5.66 10.85
CA ASP A 52 -10.16 5.77 9.47
C ASP A 52 -9.04 5.52 8.45
N VAL A 53 -7.85 6.09 8.66
CA VAL A 53 -6.68 5.85 7.81
C VAL A 53 -6.27 4.38 7.84
N ALA A 54 -6.23 3.77 9.02
CA ALA A 54 -5.89 2.35 9.17
C ALA A 54 -6.94 1.44 8.51
N ALA A 55 -8.24 1.77 8.61
CA ALA A 55 -9.32 1.03 7.99
C ALA A 55 -9.33 1.17 6.45
N TYR A 56 -9.10 2.38 5.94
CA TYR A 56 -8.93 2.64 4.51
C TYR A 56 -7.74 1.87 3.95
N ALA A 57 -6.61 1.95 4.65
CA ALA A 57 -5.42 1.20 4.27
C ALA A 57 -5.76 -0.29 4.27
N ALA A 58 -6.28 -0.85 5.39
CA ALA A 58 -6.70 -2.24 5.57
C ALA A 58 -7.51 -2.79 4.38
N TYR A 59 -8.46 -1.98 3.91
CA TYR A 59 -9.36 -2.34 2.83
C TYR A 59 -8.72 -2.23 1.43
N ARG A 60 -7.95 -1.16 1.15
CA ARG A 60 -7.43 -0.89 -0.22
C ARG A 60 -6.08 -1.49 -0.52
N MET A 61 -5.16 -1.40 0.43
CA MET A 61 -3.75 -1.72 0.20
C MET A 61 -3.51 -3.15 -0.32
N PRO A 62 -4.23 -4.22 0.10
CA PRO A 62 -3.96 -5.58 -0.37
C PRO A 62 -4.14 -5.74 -1.87
N ALA A 63 -5.27 -5.27 -2.40
CA ALA A 63 -5.57 -5.39 -3.82
C ALA A 63 -4.58 -4.58 -4.66
N THR A 64 -4.23 -3.38 -4.22
CA THR A 64 -3.24 -2.54 -4.90
C THR A 64 -1.84 -3.16 -4.85
N PHE A 65 -1.43 -3.69 -3.71
CA PHE A 65 -0.13 -4.37 -3.56
C PHE A 65 -0.01 -5.54 -4.53
N GLU A 66 -0.98 -6.47 -4.54
CA GLU A 66 -0.92 -7.65 -5.40
C GLU A 66 -0.97 -7.29 -6.89
N ALA A 67 -1.80 -6.31 -7.28
CA ALA A 67 -1.87 -5.86 -8.67
C ALA A 67 -0.53 -5.25 -9.14
N VAL A 68 0.09 -4.40 -8.32
CA VAL A 68 1.37 -3.78 -8.63
C VAL A 68 2.49 -4.83 -8.63
N ARG A 69 2.54 -5.70 -7.62
CA ARG A 69 3.52 -6.79 -7.55
C ARG A 69 3.46 -7.65 -8.80
N SER A 70 2.27 -8.10 -9.21
CA SER A 70 2.11 -8.93 -10.40
C SER A 70 2.58 -8.23 -11.68
N ALA A 71 2.31 -6.93 -11.84
CA ALA A 71 2.79 -6.16 -12.98
C ALA A 71 4.33 -6.02 -12.99
N LEU A 72 4.94 -5.83 -11.81
CA LEU A 72 6.38 -5.70 -11.64
C LEU A 72 7.12 -7.04 -11.82
N GLU A 73 6.54 -8.16 -11.37
CA GLU A 73 7.05 -9.50 -11.65
C GLU A 73 7.08 -9.78 -13.15
N ALA A 74 5.96 -9.53 -13.84
CA ALA A 74 5.90 -9.67 -15.29
C ALA A 74 6.92 -8.78 -16.02
N PHE A 75 7.19 -7.58 -15.49
CA PHE A 75 8.22 -6.70 -16.02
C PHE A 75 9.63 -7.26 -15.80
N ALA A 76 9.94 -7.77 -14.60
CA ALA A 76 11.23 -8.37 -14.29
C ALA A 76 11.51 -9.61 -15.16
N ASP A 77 10.48 -10.41 -15.44
CA ASP A 77 10.57 -11.56 -16.35
C ASP A 77 10.83 -11.12 -17.81
N ALA A 78 10.19 -10.03 -18.24
CA ALA A 78 10.37 -9.49 -19.58
C ALA A 78 11.72 -8.81 -19.81
N VAL A 79 12.35 -8.29 -18.74
CA VAL A 79 13.65 -7.61 -18.81
C VAL A 79 14.62 -8.18 -17.76
N PRO A 80 15.18 -9.39 -18.00
CA PRO A 80 16.07 -10.03 -17.04
C PRO A 80 17.31 -9.17 -16.72
N GLY A 81 17.67 -9.12 -15.44
CA GLY A 81 18.86 -8.40 -14.96
C GLY A 81 18.67 -6.90 -14.74
N TRP A 82 17.49 -6.35 -15.08
CA TRP A 82 17.16 -4.98 -14.70
C TRP A 82 16.85 -4.88 -13.20
N VAL A 83 17.41 -3.85 -12.56
CA VAL A 83 17.18 -3.52 -11.15
C VAL A 83 16.96 -2.00 -11.03
N PRO A 84 15.90 -1.54 -10.33
CA PRO A 84 15.69 -0.12 -10.12
C PRO A 84 16.75 0.43 -9.14
N ARG A 85 17.39 1.55 -9.52
CA ARG A 85 18.29 2.27 -8.61
C ARG A 85 17.51 3.10 -7.59
N ASP A 86 16.47 3.79 -8.07
CA ASP A 86 15.66 4.74 -7.31
C ASP A 86 14.18 4.55 -7.69
N HIS A 87 13.27 4.75 -6.74
CA HIS A 87 11.82 4.68 -6.95
C HIS A 87 11.13 5.91 -6.36
N THR A 88 10.32 6.59 -7.18
CA THR A 88 9.47 7.70 -6.75
C THR A 88 8.00 7.33 -6.93
N ASP A 89 7.22 7.38 -5.85
CA ASP A 89 5.80 7.02 -5.82
C ASP A 89 4.92 8.27 -5.67
N VAL A 90 4.44 8.79 -6.80
CA VAL A 90 3.63 10.02 -6.83
C VAL A 90 2.20 9.69 -6.43
N GLY A 91 1.75 10.28 -5.31
CA GLY A 91 0.42 9.99 -4.79
C GLY A 91 0.30 8.59 -4.18
N GLY A 92 1.41 8.03 -3.68
CA GLY A 92 1.51 6.65 -3.20
C GLY A 92 0.55 6.22 -2.09
N GLY A 93 -0.17 7.17 -1.49
CA GLY A 93 -1.29 6.90 -0.59
C GLY A 93 -0.89 5.99 0.58
N THR A 94 -1.34 4.73 0.53
CA THR A 94 -1.06 3.71 1.56
C THR A 94 0.37 3.14 1.50
N GLY A 95 1.16 3.47 0.48
CA GLY A 95 2.51 2.95 0.25
C GLY A 95 2.54 1.57 -0.40
N ALA A 96 1.40 1.06 -0.91
CA ALA A 96 1.29 -0.28 -1.49
C ALA A 96 2.29 -0.52 -2.64
N ALA A 97 2.49 0.46 -3.51
CA ALA A 97 3.41 0.36 -4.65
C ALA A 97 4.88 0.32 -4.20
N ALA A 98 5.26 1.18 -3.25
CA ALA A 98 6.59 1.14 -2.63
C ALA A 98 6.91 -0.23 -2.01
N TRP A 99 5.93 -0.87 -1.37
CA TRP A 99 6.12 -2.21 -0.79
C TRP A 99 6.26 -3.28 -1.88
N ALA A 100 5.46 -3.21 -2.94
CA ALA A 100 5.55 -4.15 -4.06
C ALA A 100 6.92 -4.09 -4.77
N VAL A 101 7.46 -2.88 -5.01
CA VAL A 101 8.82 -2.71 -5.55
C VAL A 101 9.86 -3.34 -4.64
N GLY A 102 9.79 -3.07 -3.33
CA GLY A 102 10.71 -3.66 -2.36
C GLY A 102 10.64 -5.18 -2.28
N ASP A 103 9.48 -5.77 -2.58
CA ASP A 103 9.24 -7.22 -2.55
C ASP A 103 9.77 -7.92 -3.81
N VAL A 104 9.57 -7.31 -5.00
CA VAL A 104 10.07 -7.86 -6.28
C VAL A 104 11.59 -7.78 -6.40
N TRP A 105 12.21 -6.70 -5.92
CA TRP A 105 13.67 -6.50 -5.98
C TRP A 105 14.36 -6.65 -4.63
N ALA A 106 13.74 -7.33 -3.65
CA ALA A 106 14.31 -7.55 -2.32
C ALA A 106 15.73 -8.14 -2.42
N GLY A 107 16.73 -7.42 -1.88
CA GLY A 107 18.13 -7.88 -1.84
C GLY A 107 18.98 -7.54 -3.08
N SER A 108 18.45 -6.76 -4.03
CA SER A 108 19.20 -6.30 -5.22
C SER A 108 19.54 -4.80 -5.21
N ALA A 109 19.16 -4.07 -4.16
CA ALA A 109 19.72 -2.75 -3.91
C ALA A 109 21.22 -2.87 -3.59
N PRO A 110 22.08 -2.00 -4.16
CA PRO A 110 23.51 -1.98 -3.81
C PRO A 110 23.75 -1.68 -2.32
#